data_AF-A0A2V8JH29-F1
#
_entry.id   AF-A0A2V8JH29-F1
#
_cell.length_a   1.000
_cell.length_b   1.000
_cell.length_c   1.000
_cell.angle_alpha   90.00
_cell.angle_beta   90.00
_cell.angle_gamma   90.00
#
_symmetry.space_group_name_H-M   'P 1'
#
loop_
_entity.id
_entity.type
_entity.pdbx_description
1 polymer ?
#
loop_
_entity_poly.entity_id
_entity_poly.type
_entity_poly.pdbx_seq_one_letter_code
_entity_poly.pdbx_strand_id
1 'polypeptide(L)' 'MPDTTPIKEEARRPIDELPEDATWSDFARLVVERLRVEEGIADLDAGITWTSDEIRNKLGIPK' A
#
# COMPACT_ATOMS: atom_id res chain seq x y z
N MET A 1 -14.08 12.91 -10.17
CA MET A 1 -13.01 13.60 -9.41
C MET A 1 -12.53 12.59 -8.40
N PRO A 2 -11.23 12.32 -8.25
CA PRO A 2 -10.79 11.43 -7.19
C PRO A 2 -11.24 12.06 -5.87
N ASP A 3 -11.85 11.26 -4.99
CA ASP A 3 -12.40 11.73 -3.72
C ASP A 3 -11.30 12.46 -2.94
N THR A 4 -11.40 13.79 -2.87
CA THR A 4 -10.44 14.64 -2.18
C THR A 4 -10.74 14.64 -0.68
N THR A 5 -10.84 13.46 -0.07
CA THR A 5 -10.87 13.37 1.39
C THR A 5 -9.52 13.86 1.91
N PRO A 6 -9.47 14.87 2.79
CA PRO A 6 -8.21 15.37 3.33
C PRO A 6 -7.41 14.23 3.97
N ILE A 7 -6.09 14.23 3.76
CA ILE A 7 -5.19 13.19 4.33
C ILE A 7 -5.35 13.02 5.85
N LYS A 8 -5.71 14.09 6.56
CA LYS A 8 -5.97 14.06 8.01
C LYS A 8 -7.20 13.23 8.38
N GLU A 9 -8.22 13.23 7.54
CA GLU A 9 -9.45 12.45 7.74
C GLU A 9 -9.23 10.99 7.36
N GLU A 10 -8.56 10.74 6.24
CA GLU A 10 -8.19 9.38 5.83
C GLU A 10 -7.25 8.71 6.83
N ALA A 11 -6.29 9.45 7.41
CA ALA A 11 -5.40 8.92 8.45
C ALA A 11 -6.10 8.59 9.77
N ARG A 12 -7.31 9.14 10.02
CA ARG A 12 -8.08 8.83 11.24
C ARG A 12 -8.72 7.43 11.15
N ARG A 13 -9.21 7.02 9.97
CA ARG A 13 -9.95 5.77 9.80
C ARG A 13 -9.16 4.52 10.24
N PRO A 14 -7.87 4.34 9.85
CA PRO A 14 -7.09 3.21 10.34
C PRO A 14 -6.85 3.25 11.85
N ILE A 15 -6.78 4.43 12.45
CA ILE A 15 -6.62 4.58 13.89
C ILE A 15 -7.89 4.14 14.61
N ASP A 16 -9.07 4.49 14.09
CA ASP A 16 -10.36 4.11 14.67
C ASP A 16 -10.65 2.60 14.53
N GLU A 17 -10.01 1.92 13.56
CA GLU A 17 -10.14 0.48 13.32
C GLU A 17 -9.10 -0.36 14.09
N LEU A 18 -8.12 0.26 14.75
CA LEU A 18 -7.12 -0.45 15.52
C LEU A 18 -7.72 -1.10 16.77
N PRO A 19 -7.28 -2.32 17.14
CA PRO A 19 -7.58 -2.90 18.44
C PRO A 19 -7.09 -2.01 19.59
N GLU A 20 -7.79 -2.03 20.73
CA GLU A 20 -7.40 -1.29 21.94
C GLU A 20 -6.02 -1.72 22.49
N ASP A 21 -5.58 -2.94 22.21
CA ASP A 21 -4.28 -3.49 22.58
C ASP A 21 -3.22 -3.33 21.49
N ALA A 22 -3.52 -2.61 20.42
CA ALA A 22 -2.58 -2.36 19.34
C ALA A 22 -1.34 -1.61 19.81
N THR A 23 -0.19 -2.01 19.28
CA THR A 23 1.09 -1.39 19.57
C THR A 23 1.45 -0.34 18.51
N TRP A 24 2.47 0.47 18.82
CA TRP A 24 3.09 1.35 17.82
C TRP A 24 3.61 0.60 16.60
N SER A 25 4.03 -0.66 16.75
CA SER A 25 4.47 -1.49 15.63
C SER A 25 3.32 -1.86 14.71
N ASP A 26 2.13 -2.13 15.25
CA ASP A 26 0.93 -2.44 14.47
C ASP A 26 0.48 -1.22 13.66
N PHE A 27 0.45 -0.04 14.30
CA PHE A 27 0.15 1.21 13.60
C PHE A 27 1.17 1.51 12.48
N ALA A 28 2.48 1.39 12.77
CA ALA A 28 3.52 1.61 11.77
C ALA A 28 3.39 0.66 10.57
N ARG A 29 3.05 -0.61 10.83
CA ARG A 29 2.82 -1.59 9.79
C ARG A 29 1.65 -1.19 8.88
N LEU A 30 0.51 -0.77 9.46
CA LEU A 30 -0.65 -0.31 8.68
C LEU A 30 -0.29 0.86 7.76
N VAL A 31 0.47 1.84 8.26
CA VAL A 31 0.90 2.99 7.46
C VAL A 31 1.78 2.56 6.28
N VAL A 32 2.75 1.67 6.51
CA VAL A 32 3.62 1.17 5.44
C VAL A 32 2.84 0.36 4.40
N GLU A 33 1.91 -0.48 4.84
CA GLU A 33 1.05 -1.25 3.92
C GLU A 33 0.20 -0.33 3.04
N ARG A 34 -0.39 0.73 3.62
CA ARG A 34 -1.15 1.74 2.87
C ARG A 34 -0.28 2.46 1.85
N LEU A 35 0.91 2.93 2.23
CA LEU A 35 1.84 3.61 1.34
C LEU A 35 2.21 2.72 0.13
N ARG A 36 2.47 1.43 0.37
CA ARG A 36 2.79 0.49 -0.73
C ARG A 36 1.63 0.29 -1.70
N VAL A 37 0.40 0.29 -1.21
CA VAL A 37 -0.79 0.22 -2.08
C VAL A 37 -0.91 1.49 -2.91
N GLU A 38 -0.73 2.66 -2.30
CA GLU A 38 -0.80 3.95 -3.01
C GLU A 38 0.32 4.09 -4.05
N GLU A 39 1.54 3.67 -3.72
CA GLU A 39 2.67 3.57 -4.66
C GLU A 39 2.32 2.62 -5.83
N GLY A 40 1.76 1.44 -5.53
CA GLY A 40 1.36 0.48 -6.55
C GLY A 40 0.26 1.02 -7.48
N ILE A 41 -0.71 1.76 -6.95
CA ILE A 41 -1.75 2.42 -7.76
C ILE A 41 -1.11 3.50 -8.64
N ALA A 42 -0.21 4.32 -8.09
CA ALA A 42 0.50 5.35 -8.86
C ALA A 42 1.37 4.75 -9.98
N ASP A 43 2.03 3.62 -9.70
CA ASP A 43 2.78 2.86 -10.70
C ASP A 43 1.86 2.36 -11.83
N LEU A 44 0.69 1.81 -11.50
CA LEU A 44 -0.30 1.39 -12.50
C LEU A 44 -0.78 2.55 -13.37
N ASP A 45 -1.11 3.69 -12.74
CA ASP A 45 -1.54 4.91 -13.44
C ASP A 45 -0.43 5.47 -14.35
N ALA A 46 0.84 5.31 -13.96
CA ALA A 46 2.01 5.67 -14.76
C ALA A 46 2.39 4.62 -15.82
N GLY A 47 1.67 3.49 -15.89
CA GLY A 47 1.97 2.38 -16.80
C GLY A 47 3.21 1.55 -16.41
N ILE A 48 3.72 1.74 -15.18
CA ILE A 48 4.83 0.97 -14.61
C ILE A 48 4.26 -0.36 -14.13
N THR A 49 4.30 -1.37 -15.00
CA THR A 49 3.77 -2.71 -14.69
C THR A 49 4.78 -3.79 -15.06
N TRP A 50 4.65 -4.95 -14.42
CA TRP A 50 5.42 -6.15 -14.75
C TRP A 50 4.51 -7.35 -14.94
N THR A 51 4.80 -8.13 -15.96
CA THR A 51 4.22 -9.46 -16.17
C THR A 51 4.82 -10.47 -15.21
N SER A 52 4.11 -11.59 -14.98
CA SER A 52 4.63 -12.68 -14.16
C SER A 52 5.96 -13.24 -14.68
N ASP A 53 6.13 -13.28 -16.00
CA ASP A 53 7.37 -13.77 -16.62
C ASP A 53 8.55 -12.82 -16.39
N GLU A 54 8.34 -11.50 -16.50
CA GLU A 54 9.36 -10.48 -16.19
C GLU A 54 9.81 -10.55 -14.73
N ILE A 55 8.86 -10.72 -13.80
CA ILE A 55 9.17 -10.86 -12.38
C ILE A 55 9.93 -12.15 -12.08
N ARG A 56 9.49 -13.28 -12.63
CA ARG A 56 10.19 -14.56 -12.44
C ARG A 56 11.62 -14.48 -12.94
N ASN A 57 11.85 -13.90 -14.12
CA ASN A 57 13.19 -13.71 -14.66
C ASN A 57 14.05 -12.81 -13.76
N LYS A 58 13.50 -11.68 -13.28
CA LYS A 58 14.19 -10.75 -12.37
C LYS A 58 14.57 -11.40 -11.04
N LEU A 59 13.74 -12.32 -10.53
CA LEU A 59 13.95 -13.01 -9.26
C LEU A 59 14.72 -14.33 -9.41
N GLY A 60 15.10 -14.73 -10.63
CA GLY A 60 15.78 -16.01 -10.88
C GLY A 60 14.91 -17.25 -10.62
N ILE A 61 13.58 -17.09 -10.69
CA ILE A 61 12.62 -18.17 -10.48
C ILE A 61 12.43 -18.92 -11.81
N PRO A 62 12.68 -20.24 -11.87
CA PRO A 62 12.46 -21.03 -13.08
C PRO A 62 10.98 -21.01 -13.52
N LYS A 63 10.75 -21.13 -14.83
CA LYS A 63 9.40 -21.14 -15.41
C LYS A 63 8.58 -22.35 -14.98
#